data_AF-A0A183DK97-F1
#
_entry.id   AF-A0A183DK97-F1
#
_cell.length_a   1.000
_cell.length_b   1.000
_cell.length_c   1.000
_cell.angle_alpha   90.00
_cell.angle_beta   90.00
_cell.angle_gamma   90.00
#
_symmetry.space_group_name_H-M   'P 1'
#
loop_
_entity.id
_entity.type
_entity.pdbx_description
1 polymer ?
#
loop_
_entity_poly.entity_id
_entity_poly.type
_entity_poly.pdbx_seq_one_letter_code
_entity_poly.pdbx_strand_id
1 'polypeptide(L)'
;MKVLPTRYNLRVQIYLPGYIDLPADKWGRFEAQVTIEFRISAPTDQITLNADELQFDSFRLLGENHNAIKSMSLNATIQTVVFKLSEKLRGDETHAIQIKYSGKMGNLSGLYMIRYPDENGQERFVIRFYEHQYPK
;
A
#
# COMPACT_ATOMS: atom_id res chain seq x y z
N MET A 1 15.41 12.85 4.14
CA MET A 1 14.33 11.89 4.52
C MET A 1 14.73 11.21 5.83
N LYS A 2 13.89 11.23 6.87
CA LYS A 2 14.25 10.76 8.24
C LYS A 2 14.01 9.27 8.46
N VAL A 3 13.12 8.67 7.67
CA VAL A 3 12.77 7.26 7.68
C VAL A 3 13.36 6.64 6.42
N LEU A 4 14.17 5.60 6.56
CA LEU A 4 14.87 4.93 5.47
C LEU A 4 14.38 3.47 5.37
N PRO A 5 13.57 3.11 4.36
CA PRO A 5 13.07 1.75 4.22
C PRO A 5 14.22 0.79 3.90
N THR A 6 14.18 -0.39 4.51
CA THR A 6 15.18 -1.45 4.30
C THR A 6 14.57 -2.67 3.64
N ARG A 7 13.28 -2.96 3.88
CA ARG A 7 12.59 -4.11 3.30
C ARG A 7 11.09 -3.89 3.19
N TYR A 8 10.51 -4.42 2.13
CA TYR A 8 9.06 -4.52 1.95
C TYR A 8 8.66 -5.99 1.88
N ASN A 9 7.65 -6.37 2.65
CA ASN A 9 6.94 -7.63 2.51
C ASN A 9 5.49 -7.31 2.14
N LEU A 10 5.15 -7.55 0.87
CA LEU A 10 3.87 -7.19 0.27
C LEU A 10 3.08 -8.46 -0.05
N ARG A 11 1.83 -8.51 0.40
CA ARG A 11 0.82 -9.48 -0.02
C ARG A 11 -0.36 -8.74 -0.62
N VAL A 12 -0.81 -9.16 -1.79
CA VAL A 12 -1.95 -8.57 -2.51
C VAL A 12 -2.91 -9.67 -2.89
N GLN A 13 -4.18 -9.48 -2.55
CA GLN A 13 -5.31 -10.28 -2.99
C GLN A 13 -6.10 -9.46 -4.00
N ILE A 14 -6.25 -10.00 -5.23
CA ILE A 14 -6.90 -9.30 -6.33
C ILE A 14 -8.20 -10.01 -6.67
N TYR A 15 -9.27 -9.25 -6.82
CA TYR A 15 -10.60 -9.77 -7.10
C TYR A 15 -10.91 -9.61 -8.59
N LEU A 16 -10.75 -10.70 -9.35
CA LEU A 16 -11.01 -10.76 -10.78
C LEU A 16 -12.44 -11.25 -11.09
N PRO A 17 -13.19 -10.54 -11.95
CA PRO A 17 -14.49 -11.03 -12.41
C PRO A 17 -14.34 -12.32 -13.25
N GLY A 18 -15.33 -13.21 -13.15
CA GLY A 18 -15.47 -14.38 -14.04
C GLY A 18 -14.75 -15.67 -13.60
N TYR A 19 -14.00 -15.67 -12.50
CA TYR A 19 -13.39 -16.89 -11.95
C TYR A 19 -14.21 -17.56 -10.84
N ILE A 20 -14.88 -16.76 -10.01
CA ILE A 20 -15.79 -17.20 -8.95
C ILE A 20 -16.91 -16.16 -8.78
N ASP A 21 -18.03 -16.55 -8.19
CA ASP A 21 -19.06 -15.61 -7.76
C ASP A 21 -18.48 -14.71 -6.65
N LEU A 22 -18.15 -13.48 -7.02
CA LEU A 22 -17.66 -12.45 -6.11
C LEU A 22 -18.81 -11.56 -5.67
N PRO A 23 -18.86 -11.16 -4.38
CA PRO A 23 -19.71 -10.06 -3.94
C PRO A 23 -19.48 -8.82 -4.82
N ALA A 24 -20.56 -8.13 -5.20
CA ALA A 24 -20.50 -7.02 -6.15
C ALA A 24 -19.59 -5.87 -5.70
N ASP A 25 -19.43 -5.69 -4.38
CA ASP A 25 -18.55 -4.69 -3.76
C ASP A 25 -17.05 -5.01 -3.90
N LYS A 26 -16.68 -6.24 -4.25
CA LYS A 26 -15.29 -6.68 -4.47
C LYS A 26 -14.83 -6.53 -5.92
N TRP A 27 -15.73 -6.32 -6.86
CA TRP A 27 -15.38 -6.25 -8.28
C TRP A 27 -14.41 -5.10 -8.59
N GLY A 28 -13.30 -5.44 -9.27
CA GLY A 28 -12.32 -4.44 -9.68
C GLY A 28 -11.51 -3.86 -8.51
N ARG A 29 -11.49 -4.53 -7.36
CA ARG A 29 -10.74 -4.11 -6.17
C ARG A 29 -9.59 -5.03 -5.86
N PHE A 30 -8.72 -4.55 -4.98
CA PHE A 30 -7.71 -5.36 -4.32
C PHE A 30 -7.71 -5.08 -2.82
N GLU A 31 -7.23 -6.06 -2.07
CA GLU A 31 -6.84 -5.95 -0.68
C GLU A 31 -5.36 -6.26 -0.57
N ALA A 32 -4.66 -5.54 0.30
CA ALA A 32 -3.23 -5.70 0.46
C ALA A 32 -2.81 -5.56 1.93
N GLN A 33 -1.72 -6.23 2.25
CA GLN A 33 -0.98 -6.00 3.46
C GLN A 33 0.48 -5.79 3.10
N VAL A 34 1.04 -4.67 3.57
CA VAL A 34 2.47 -4.41 3.49
C VAL A 34 3.06 -4.37 4.90
N THR A 35 4.22 -4.98 5.08
CA THR A 35 5.11 -4.73 6.21
C THR A 35 6.37 -4.07 5.68
N ILE A 36 6.64 -2.86 6.17
CA ILE A 36 7.79 -2.06 5.78
C ILE A 36 8.74 -2.04 6.96
N GLU A 37 9.91 -2.65 6.81
CA GLU A 37 11.03 -2.50 7.74
C GLU A 37 11.81 -1.23 7.36
N PHE A 38 12.26 -0.47 8.35
CA PHE A 38 12.96 0.79 8.13
C PHE A 38 13.89 1.16 9.28
N ARG A 39 14.84 2.06 9.00
CA ARG A 39 15.74 2.69 9.98
C ARG A 39 15.47 4.18 10.08
N ILE A 40 15.86 4.77 11.21
CA ILE A 40 15.75 6.21 11.46
C ILE A 40 17.11 6.88 11.28
N SER A 41 17.20 7.85 10.36
CA SER A 41 18.42 8.66 10.16
C SER A 41 18.48 9.91 11.04
N ALA A 42 17.33 10.37 11.54
CA ALA A 42 17.25 11.44 12.54
C ALA A 42 15.96 11.30 13.35
N PRO A 43 15.97 11.59 14.67
CA PRO A 43 14.81 11.40 15.53
C PRO A 43 13.51 12.00 14.97
N THR A 44 12.44 11.21 14.96
CA THR A 44 11.16 11.59 14.36
C THR A 44 9.99 10.90 15.05
N ASP A 45 8.88 11.62 15.18
CA ASP A 45 7.58 11.13 15.64
C ASP A 45 6.59 10.98 14.47
N GLN A 46 7.10 10.99 13.24
CA GLN A 46 6.29 10.88 12.02
C GLN A 46 6.89 9.89 11.04
N ILE A 47 6.01 9.07 10.46
CA ILE A 47 6.28 8.22 9.31
C ILE A 47 5.43 8.74 8.16
N THR A 48 6.09 9.25 7.12
CA THR A 48 5.44 9.75 5.90
C THR A 48 5.73 8.78 4.76
N LEU A 49 4.69 8.32 4.07
CA LEU A 49 4.78 7.42 2.93
C LEU A 49 3.98 8.00 1.75
N ASN A 50 4.36 7.59 0.53
CA ASN A 50 3.53 7.85 -0.64
C ASN A 50 2.25 7.01 -0.57
N ALA A 51 1.12 7.62 -0.88
CA ALA A 51 -0.18 6.97 -0.93
C ALA A 51 -1.12 7.76 -1.85
N ASP A 52 -1.67 7.08 -2.84
CA ASP A 52 -2.61 7.65 -3.80
C ASP A 52 -3.81 6.72 -3.96
N GLU A 53 -5.01 7.25 -3.82
CA GLU A 53 -6.29 6.51 -3.94
C GLU A 53 -6.39 5.21 -3.10
N LEU A 54 -5.69 5.14 -1.96
CA LEU A 54 -5.73 4.00 -1.04
C LEU A 54 -6.68 4.23 0.13
N GLN A 55 -7.39 3.18 0.53
CA GLN A 55 -8.16 3.10 1.76
C GLN A 55 -7.39 2.28 2.80
N PHE A 56 -7.16 2.85 3.99
CA PHE A 56 -6.39 2.20 5.05
C PHE A 56 -7.34 1.53 6.06
N ASP A 57 -7.25 0.22 6.19
CA ASP A 57 -8.16 -0.58 7.03
C ASP A 57 -7.58 -0.77 8.44
N SER A 58 -6.27 -0.98 8.55
CA SER A 58 -5.57 -0.96 9.84
C SER A 58 -4.08 -0.74 9.66
N PHE A 59 -3.44 -0.24 10.71
CA PHE A 59 -2.00 -0.02 10.75
C PHE A 59 -1.49 -0.16 12.17
N ARG A 60 -0.26 -0.66 12.30
CA ARG A 60 0.42 -0.79 13.61
C ARG A 60 1.93 -0.77 13.43
N LEU A 61 2.63 -0.25 14.42
CA LEU A 61 4.05 -0.52 14.57
C LEU A 61 4.22 -1.96 15.07
N LEU A 62 5.27 -2.63 14.62
CA LEU A 62 5.67 -3.95 15.10
C LEU A 62 6.77 -3.78 16.16
N GLY A 63 6.76 -4.65 17.17
CA GLY A 63 7.67 -4.59 18.32
C GLY A 63 6.94 -4.25 19.62
N GLU A 64 7.69 -3.83 20.65
CA GLU A 64 7.14 -3.54 21.98
C GLU A 64 6.17 -2.35 21.96
N ASN A 65 6.38 -1.38 21.07
CA ASN A 65 5.55 -0.18 20.93
C ASN A 65 4.40 -0.35 19.92
N HIS A 66 3.66 -1.44 20.01
CA HIS A 66 2.62 -1.81 19.04
C HIS A 66 1.45 -0.81 18.92
N ASN A 67 1.21 0.03 19.95
CA ASN A 67 0.15 1.05 19.98
C ASN A 67 0.67 2.49 19.89
N ALA A 68 1.90 2.71 19.40
CA ALA A 68 2.49 4.05 19.39
C ALA A 68 1.93 4.98 18.30
N ILE A 69 1.03 4.55 17.41
CA ILE A 69 0.45 5.45 16.39
C ILE A 69 -0.76 6.19 16.97
N LYS A 70 -0.66 7.52 17.08
CA LYS A 70 -1.72 8.41 17.61
C LYS A 70 -2.76 8.77 16.56
N SER A 71 -2.33 9.02 15.33
CA SER A 71 -3.25 9.41 14.25
C SER A 71 -2.66 9.16 12.87
N MET A 72 -3.55 9.12 11.89
CA MET A 72 -3.23 9.03 10.48
C MET A 72 -3.92 10.18 9.74
N SER A 73 -3.21 10.81 8.80
CA SER A 73 -3.78 11.81 7.90
C SER A 73 -3.35 11.56 6.45
N LEU A 74 -4.29 11.68 5.52
CA LEU A 74 -4.05 11.62 4.09
C LEU A 74 -3.99 13.02 3.49
N ASN A 75 -3.07 13.21 2.55
CA ASN A 75 -3.00 14.41 1.73
C ASN A 75 -3.06 14.01 0.26
N ALA A 76 -4.22 14.22 -0.37
CA ALA A 76 -4.45 13.87 -1.77
C ALA A 76 -3.66 14.76 -2.74
N THR A 77 -3.40 16.03 -2.40
CA THR A 77 -2.69 16.97 -3.29
C THR A 77 -1.24 16.57 -3.55
N ILE A 78 -0.56 16.06 -2.52
CA ILE A 78 0.84 15.59 -2.64
C ILE A 78 0.95 14.07 -2.52
N GLN A 79 -0.17 13.35 -2.54
CA GLN A 79 -0.24 11.89 -2.54
C GLN A 79 0.58 11.23 -1.42
N THR A 80 0.33 11.66 -0.17
CA THR A 80 1.01 11.10 1.00
C THR A 80 0.05 10.69 2.10
N VAL A 81 0.49 9.70 2.88
CA VAL A 81 -0.06 9.36 4.20
C VAL A 81 0.97 9.68 5.27
N VAL A 82 0.52 10.28 6.38
CA VAL A 82 1.35 10.58 7.55
C VAL A 82 0.78 9.87 8.76
N PHE A 83 1.61 9.05 9.40
CA PHE A 83 1.33 8.44 10.70
C PHE A 83 2.06 9.22 11.78
N LYS A 84 1.33 9.83 12.71
CA LYS A 84 1.89 10.50 13.89
C LYS A 84 2.04 9.52 15.04
N LEU A 85 3.20 9.53 15.66
CA LEU A 85 3.57 8.63 16.75
C LEU A 85 3.42 9.31 18.11
N SER A 86 3.25 8.53 19.18
CA SER A 86 3.20 9.02 20.54
C SER A 86 4.54 9.49 21.05
N GLU A 87 5.61 8.88 20.55
CA GLU A 87 7.00 9.11 20.92
C GLU A 87 7.89 9.18 19.69
N LYS A 88 9.07 9.78 19.85
CA LYS A 88 10.07 9.85 18.78
C LYS A 88 10.79 8.51 18.68
N LEU A 89 10.84 7.96 17.47
CA LEU A 89 11.77 6.89 17.12
C LEU A 89 13.20 7.47 17.04
N ARG A 90 14.20 6.70 17.47
CA ARG A 90 15.61 7.08 17.52
C ARG A 90 16.47 6.08 16.73
N GLY A 91 17.65 6.53 16.32
CA GLY A 91 18.41 5.92 15.23
C GLY A 91 19.45 4.91 15.68
N ASP A 92 19.19 3.64 15.35
CA ASP A 92 20.08 2.45 15.34
C ASP A 92 19.24 1.15 15.35
N GLU A 93 18.01 1.22 15.85
CA GLU A 93 17.05 0.13 15.79
C GLU A 93 16.38 -0.04 14.41
N THR A 94 16.07 -1.29 14.06
CA THR A 94 15.20 -1.60 12.92
C THR A 94 13.76 -1.61 13.40
N HIS A 95 12.94 -0.74 12.85
CA HIS A 95 11.51 -0.70 13.12
C HIS A 95 10.74 -1.30 11.97
N ALA A 96 9.49 -1.68 12.20
CA ALA A 96 8.59 -2.05 11.13
C ALA A 96 7.17 -1.52 11.36
N ILE A 97 6.51 -1.13 10.27
CA ILE A 97 5.10 -0.79 10.25
C ILE A 97 4.36 -1.81 9.39
N GLN A 98 3.26 -2.34 9.90
CA GLN A 98 2.34 -3.18 9.14
C GLN A 98 1.10 -2.38 8.82
N ILE A 99 0.69 -2.39 7.55
CA ILE A 99 -0.44 -1.64 7.02
C ILE A 99 -1.30 -2.60 6.21
N LYS A 100 -2.59 -2.67 6.54
CA LYS A 100 -3.62 -3.26 5.69
C LYS A 100 -4.37 -2.15 4.99
N TYR A 101 -4.49 -2.28 3.68
CA TYR A 101 -5.12 -1.29 2.83
C TYR A 101 -5.82 -1.95 1.66
N SER A 102 -6.78 -1.25 1.09
CA SER A 102 -7.49 -1.65 -0.11
C SER A 102 -7.52 -0.50 -1.11
N GLY A 103 -7.86 -0.83 -2.35
CA GLY A 103 -7.99 0.16 -3.41
C GLY A 103 -8.88 -0.35 -4.53
N LYS A 104 -9.31 0.58 -5.37
CA LYS A 104 -9.86 0.25 -6.68
C LYS A 104 -8.68 0.10 -7.64
N MET A 105 -8.75 -0.87 -8.54
CA MET A 105 -7.77 -0.94 -9.63
C MET A 105 -7.99 0.23 -10.58
N GLY A 106 -6.90 0.93 -10.91
CA GLY A 106 -6.93 2.10 -11.77
C GLY A 106 -7.15 1.73 -13.23
N ASN A 107 -7.40 2.74 -14.06
CA ASN A 107 -7.41 2.60 -15.52
C ASN A 107 -6.05 3.04 -16.07
N LEU A 108 -5.15 2.08 -16.30
CA LEU A 108 -3.78 2.30 -16.82
C LEU A 108 -2.82 3.06 -15.87
N SER A 109 -3.10 3.10 -14.57
CA SER A 109 -2.20 3.65 -13.54
C SER A 109 -2.07 2.68 -12.37
N GLY A 110 -0.86 2.61 -11.77
CA GLY A 110 -0.59 1.74 -10.62
C GLY A 110 -0.93 0.27 -10.91
N LEU A 111 -1.77 -0.33 -10.06
CA LEU A 111 -2.33 -1.66 -10.28
C LEU A 111 -3.60 -1.54 -11.14
N TYR A 112 -3.59 -2.11 -12.34
CA TYR A 112 -4.68 -1.99 -13.30
C TYR A 112 -4.97 -3.31 -14.03
N MET A 113 -6.17 -3.36 -14.61
CA MET A 113 -6.69 -4.54 -15.30
C MET A 113 -6.82 -4.26 -16.80
N ILE A 114 -6.37 -5.21 -17.62
CA ILE A 114 -6.54 -5.23 -19.08
C ILE A 114 -7.53 -6.33 -19.44
N ARG A 115 -8.41 -6.05 -20.41
CA ARG A 115 -9.37 -7.00 -20.99
C ARG A 115 -8.93 -7.39 -22.39
N TYR A 116 -9.01 -8.67 -22.72
CA TYR A 116 -8.72 -9.18 -24.07
C TYR A 116 -9.59 -10.41 -24.38
N PRO A 117 -9.99 -10.61 -25.65
CA PRO A 117 -10.64 -11.85 -26.06
C PRO A 117 -9.59 -12.99 -26.15
N ASP A 118 -9.98 -14.20 -25.73
CA ASP A 118 -9.22 -15.41 -26.07
C ASP A 118 -9.52 -15.90 -27.48
N GLU A 119 -8.92 -17.03 -27.87
CA GLU A 119 -9.07 -17.64 -29.19
C GLU A 119 -10.53 -17.99 -29.56
N ASN A 120 -11.40 -18.14 -28.56
CA ASN A 120 -12.82 -18.42 -28.74
C ASN A 120 -13.70 -17.16 -28.65
N GLY A 121 -13.08 -15.97 -28.52
CA GLY A 121 -13.80 -14.71 -28.32
C GLY A 121 -14.32 -14.49 -26.90
N GLN A 122 -13.94 -15.33 -25.93
CA GLN A 122 -14.33 -15.15 -24.53
C GLN A 122 -13.43 -14.10 -23.85
N GLU A 123 -14.03 -13.16 -23.12
CA GLU A 123 -13.25 -12.15 -22.39
C GLU A 123 -12.38 -12.78 -21.30
N ARG A 124 -11.11 -12.40 -21.29
CA ARG A 124 -10.11 -12.71 -20.27
C ARG A 124 -9.54 -11.44 -19.69
N PHE A 125 -9.01 -11.55 -18.47
CA PHE A 125 -8.44 -10.45 -17.72
C PHE A 125 -6.96 -10.72 -17.40
N VAL A 126 -6.13 -9.69 -17.52
CA VAL A 126 -4.74 -9.68 -17.04
C VAL A 126 -4.56 -8.49 -16.11
N ILE A 127 -3.85 -8.73 -15.01
CA ILE A 127 -3.43 -7.68 -14.10
C ILE A 127 -2.01 -7.24 -14.43
N ARG A 128 -1.79 -5.92 -14.45
CA ARG A 128 -0.47 -5.34 -14.57
C ARG A 128 -0.25 -4.28 -13.50
N PHE A 129 1.02 -4.09 -13.20
CA PHE A 129 1.51 -2.96 -12.43
C PHE A 129 2.27 -2.03 -13.39
N TYR A 130 1.83 -0.78 -13.53
CA TYR A 130 2.58 0.23 -14.29
C TYR A 130 3.45 1.01 -13.33
N GLU A 131 4.76 0.91 -13.51
CA GLU A 131 5.72 1.78 -12.82
C GLU A 131 6.19 2.86 -13.79
N HIS A 132 6.00 4.13 -13.42
CA HIS A 132 6.54 5.23 -14.19
C HIS A 132 8.06 5.22 -14.03
N GLN A 133 8.78 4.77 -15.05
CA GLN A 133 10.23 4.88 -15.11
C GLN A 133 10.57 6.38 -15.17
N TYR A 134 11.08 6.95 -14.08
CA TYR A 134 11.71 8.26 -14.17
C TYR A 134 12.85 8.16 -15.19
N PRO A 135 12.95 9.09 -16.17
CA PRO A 135 14.13 9.13 -17.02
C PRO A 135 15.36 9.25 -16.13
N LYS A 136 16.35 8.38 -16.37
CA LYS A 136 17.63 8.37 -15.66
C LYS A 136 18.42 9.65 -15.89
#